data_AF-A0A132GWC6-F1
#
_entry.id   AF-A0A132GWC6-F1
#
_cell.length_a   1.000
_cell.length_b   1.000
_cell.length_c   1.000
_cell.angle_alpha   90.00
_cell.angle_beta   90.00
_cell.angle_gamma   90.00
#
_symmetry.space_group_name_H-M   'P 1'
#
loop_
_entity.id
_entity.type
_entity.pdbx_description
1 polymer ?
#
loop_
_entity_poly.entity_id
_entity_poly.type
_entity_poly.pdbx_seq_one_letter_code
_entity_poly.pdbx_strand_id
1 'polypeptide(L)'
;MKQIKRIIVLLMAGLAITAQSQSFVDTDKSNIKDSDYPSDYWIDVVTEQPAGYDVDEQGNVTISSAEGLAWLISVVNGLNGCTPDDFDGKKITLTTDIDLAYNGEKAFTPIGNRTHRFMGEFDGGGHFIDGLHLYYEYTGNAVPSDLGLFGYVFHGTVRNLLVKSGSSAFVCQNPEQWYQGCIAGISDSLSLIDNCMVMTRMSVTNGGGIVGMNRNSTIRNCAYAPPVDNTFLVGRNGGGIALRNFSENGYTAEISNCYFYGNMLGSYSVQNEGGIVCFNETSSENGGQSAMVRNCYSELTGELFGNYDNGCIVAHNSEGSVVEYCYADLTKQYNGWGGLLGTDLGDTHNCISFIPDNGDGLLSESVSIGTDETTSLLEVLNYWISLYEIGVFNSWCEGETLPVFCNQSIGINETQPEPDYGPVHRGRRECGQGGGV
;
A
#
# COMPACT_ATOMS: atom_id res chain seq x y z
N MET A 1 -7.22 -41.42 7.28
CA MET A 1 -6.03 -41.03 8.09
C MET A 1 -5.23 -39.84 7.56
N LYS A 2 -5.22 -39.52 6.25
CA LYS A 2 -4.55 -38.30 5.73
C LYS A 2 -5.33 -36.99 5.94
N GLN A 3 -6.66 -37.03 6.04
CA GLN A 3 -7.48 -35.83 6.29
C GLN A 3 -7.45 -35.33 7.76
N ILE A 4 -7.32 -36.22 8.74
CA ILE A 4 -7.28 -35.84 10.17
C ILE A 4 -5.96 -35.12 10.53
N LYS A 5 -4.87 -35.37 9.80
CA LYS A 5 -3.59 -34.65 9.98
C LYS A 5 -3.63 -33.21 9.47
N ARG A 6 -4.45 -32.88 8.46
CA ARG A 6 -4.59 -31.50 7.95
C ARG A 6 -5.39 -30.61 8.92
N ILE A 7 -6.41 -31.16 9.57
CA ILE A 7 -7.22 -30.44 10.57
C ILE A 7 -6.39 -30.08 11.81
N ILE A 8 -5.48 -30.95 12.25
CA ILE A 8 -4.59 -30.67 13.39
C ILE A 8 -3.52 -29.62 13.04
N VAL A 9 -3.02 -29.58 11.79
CA VAL A 9 -2.08 -28.55 11.34
C VAL A 9 -2.75 -27.16 11.22
N LEU A 10 -4.00 -27.10 10.75
CA LEU A 10 -4.78 -25.85 10.72
C LEU A 10 -5.17 -25.34 12.12
N LEU A 11 -5.53 -26.23 13.05
CA LEU A 11 -5.78 -25.86 14.45
C LEU A 11 -4.50 -25.39 15.16
N MET A 12 -3.33 -25.95 14.83
CA MET A 12 -2.05 -25.49 15.39
C MET A 12 -1.54 -24.19 14.74
N ALA A 13 -1.88 -23.90 13.49
CA ALA A 13 -1.62 -22.59 12.87
C ALA A 13 -2.50 -21.49 13.51
N GLY A 14 -3.78 -21.77 13.77
CA GLY A 14 -4.67 -20.84 14.49
C GLY A 14 -4.23 -20.57 15.94
N LEU A 15 -3.73 -21.59 16.65
CA LEU A 15 -3.18 -21.42 18.00
C LEU A 15 -1.80 -20.73 18.03
N ALA A 16 -0.98 -20.89 16.98
CA ALA A 16 0.29 -20.19 16.84
C ALA A 16 0.09 -18.70 16.55
N ILE A 17 -0.93 -18.33 15.76
CA ILE A 17 -1.30 -16.93 15.50
C ILE A 17 -1.75 -16.23 16.79
N THR A 18 -2.51 -16.91 17.66
CA THR A 18 -2.89 -16.34 18.98
C THR A 18 -1.72 -16.17 19.96
N ALA A 19 -0.59 -16.85 19.74
CA ALA A 19 0.60 -16.72 20.59
C ALA A 19 1.60 -15.68 20.04
N GLN A 20 1.61 -15.43 18.73
CA GLN A 20 2.44 -14.39 18.10
C GLN A 20 1.83 -12.98 18.19
N SER A 21 0.50 -12.86 18.34
CA SER A 21 -0.15 -11.56 18.57
C SER A 21 0.19 -10.96 19.93
N GLN A 22 0.68 -11.76 20.88
CA GLN A 22 0.95 -11.34 22.26
C GLN A 22 2.24 -10.54 22.44
N SER A 23 3.09 -10.38 21.42
CA SER A 23 4.43 -9.77 21.59
C SER A 23 4.77 -8.60 20.67
N PHE A 24 3.88 -8.11 19.80
CA PHE A 24 4.28 -7.12 18.79
C PHE A 24 4.08 -5.65 19.17
N VAL A 25 3.35 -5.33 20.24
CA VAL A 25 3.05 -3.92 20.62
C VAL A 25 3.34 -3.61 22.09
N ASP A 26 3.77 -4.58 22.89
CA ASP A 26 4.35 -4.31 24.21
C ASP A 26 5.88 -4.14 24.09
N THR A 27 6.31 -3.19 23.26
CA THR A 27 7.62 -2.56 23.48
C THR A 27 7.45 -1.54 24.60
N ASP A 28 7.32 -2.07 25.81
CA ASP A 28 7.95 -1.46 26.97
C ASP A 28 9.38 -1.04 26.55
N LYS A 29 9.80 0.17 26.92
CA LYS A 29 11.06 0.83 26.48
C LYS A 29 12.34 0.02 26.76
N SER A 30 12.22 -1.18 27.32
CA SER A 30 13.28 -2.06 27.74
C SER A 30 13.81 -3.02 26.66
N ASN A 31 13.16 -3.15 25.49
CA ASN A 31 13.52 -4.15 24.47
C ASN A 31 13.90 -3.64 23.07
N ILE A 32 13.81 -2.34 22.76
CA ILE A 32 14.35 -1.79 21.50
C ILE A 32 15.85 -1.58 21.71
N LYS A 33 16.68 -2.24 20.91
CA LYS A 33 18.15 -2.08 20.98
C LYS A 33 18.55 -0.96 20.02
N ASP A 34 19.64 -0.25 20.33
CA ASP A 34 20.26 0.74 19.41
C ASP A 34 20.56 0.17 18.00
N SER A 35 20.61 -1.16 17.86
CA SER A 35 20.76 -1.86 16.58
C SER A 35 19.52 -1.89 15.69
N ASP A 36 18.36 -1.48 16.21
CA ASP A 36 17.08 -1.46 15.47
C ASP A 36 16.84 -0.12 14.75
N TYR A 37 17.79 0.82 14.87
CA TYR A 37 17.82 2.10 14.15
C TYR A 37 18.60 1.96 12.85
N PRO A 38 18.16 2.59 11.75
CA PRO A 38 18.95 2.63 10.52
C PRO A 38 20.27 3.34 10.82
N SER A 39 21.38 2.71 10.40
CA SER A 39 22.71 3.27 10.65
C SER A 39 22.99 4.52 9.81
N ASP A 40 22.34 4.66 8.64
CA ASP A 40 22.51 5.77 7.70
C ASP A 40 21.18 6.15 7.00
N TYR A 41 21.05 7.42 6.61
CA TYR A 41 20.03 7.88 5.66
C TYR A 41 20.61 8.10 4.26
N TRP A 42 19.76 7.97 3.23
CA TRP A 42 20.14 8.25 1.85
C TRP A 42 20.68 9.68 1.65
N ILE A 43 20.10 10.66 2.34
CA ILE A 43 20.51 12.07 2.26
C ILE A 43 21.90 12.35 2.84
N ASP A 44 22.40 11.49 3.73
CA ASP A 44 23.74 11.62 4.31
C ASP A 44 24.82 11.03 3.39
N VAL A 45 24.42 10.13 2.49
CA VAL A 45 25.31 9.43 1.56
C VAL A 45 25.38 10.16 0.21
N VAL A 46 24.26 10.71 -0.27
CA VAL A 46 24.16 11.40 -1.55
C VAL A 46 24.13 12.91 -1.31
N THR A 47 25.32 13.50 -1.15
CA THR A 47 25.49 14.92 -0.82
C THR A 47 25.79 15.81 -2.02
N GLU A 48 25.97 15.22 -3.20
CA GLU A 48 26.17 15.91 -4.48
C GLU A 48 25.40 15.22 -5.59
N GLN A 49 25.09 15.96 -6.67
CA GLN A 49 24.30 15.43 -7.80
C GLN A 49 25.02 14.22 -8.44
N PRO A 50 24.39 13.04 -8.43
CA PRO A 50 24.97 11.83 -9.01
C PRO A 50 24.72 11.76 -10.52
N ALA A 51 25.50 10.93 -11.22
CA ALA A 51 25.32 10.68 -12.65
C ALA A 51 23.97 10.03 -13.02
N GLY A 52 23.28 9.42 -12.04
CA GLY A 52 21.95 8.84 -12.23
C GLY A 52 20.80 9.85 -12.16
N TYR A 53 21.09 11.15 -12.12
CA TYR A 53 20.13 12.25 -12.08
C TYR A 53 20.45 13.26 -13.19
N ASP A 54 19.75 13.14 -14.31
CA ASP A 54 19.96 13.98 -15.49
C ASP A 54 18.81 14.96 -15.66
N VAL A 55 19.14 16.24 -15.89
CA VAL A 55 18.17 17.33 -16.07
C VAL A 55 18.27 17.86 -17.51
N ASP A 56 17.15 17.93 -18.22
CA ASP A 56 17.09 18.49 -19.57
C ASP A 56 16.97 20.04 -19.58
N GLU A 57 16.96 20.62 -20.77
CA GLU A 57 16.84 22.08 -20.95
C GLU A 57 15.49 22.66 -20.47
N GLN A 58 14.47 21.82 -20.31
CA GLN A 58 13.14 22.20 -19.83
C GLN A 58 12.99 21.99 -18.31
N GLY A 59 14.00 21.42 -17.65
CA GLY A 59 13.97 21.08 -16.24
C GLY A 59 13.29 19.73 -15.93
N ASN A 60 12.97 18.93 -16.95
CA ASN A 60 12.55 17.55 -16.72
C ASN A 60 13.76 16.71 -16.29
N VAL A 61 13.47 15.65 -15.55
CA VAL A 61 14.49 14.79 -14.95
C VAL A 61 14.33 13.36 -15.43
N THR A 62 15.44 12.72 -15.76
CA THR A 62 15.50 11.26 -15.89
C THR A 62 16.36 10.68 -14.77
N ILE A 63 15.81 9.65 -14.10
CA ILE A 63 16.48 8.95 -13.01
C ILE A 63 16.86 7.56 -13.47
N SER A 64 18.13 7.20 -13.29
CA SER A 64 18.70 5.93 -13.70
C SER A 64 19.50 5.21 -12.61
N SER A 65 19.48 5.72 -11.37
CA SER A 65 20.12 5.05 -10.24
C SER A 65 19.41 5.35 -8.91
N ALA A 66 19.70 4.53 -7.90
CA ALA A 66 19.25 4.72 -6.53
C ALA A 66 19.74 6.04 -5.93
N GLU A 67 20.99 6.41 -6.17
CA GLU A 67 21.52 7.72 -5.79
C GLU A 67 20.77 8.84 -6.50
N GLY A 68 20.41 8.66 -7.78
CA GLY A 68 19.60 9.63 -8.52
C GLY A 68 18.23 9.84 -7.87
N LEU A 69 17.54 8.77 -7.50
CA LEU A 69 16.27 8.87 -6.77
C LEU A 69 16.46 9.52 -5.39
N ALA A 70 17.52 9.18 -4.67
CA ALA A 70 17.86 9.81 -3.39
C ALA A 70 18.19 11.30 -3.54
N TRP A 71 18.83 11.71 -4.64
CA TRP A 71 19.16 13.12 -4.88
C TRP A 71 17.91 13.98 -5.06
N LEU A 72 16.84 13.43 -5.63
CA LEU A 72 15.55 14.12 -5.76
C LEU A 72 15.02 14.60 -4.39
N ILE A 73 15.27 13.86 -3.31
CA ILE A 73 14.94 14.29 -1.95
C ILE A 73 15.59 15.63 -1.63
N SER A 74 16.89 15.77 -1.94
CA SER A 74 17.66 16.97 -1.66
C SER A 74 17.14 18.16 -2.46
N VAL A 75 16.80 17.94 -3.73
CA VAL A 75 16.27 18.99 -4.61
C VAL A 75 14.90 19.46 -4.14
N VAL A 76 13.97 18.55 -3.86
CA VAL A 76 12.61 18.94 -3.42
C VAL A 76 12.64 19.57 -2.04
N ASN A 77 13.40 19.00 -1.09
CA ASN A 77 13.40 19.46 0.30
C ASN A 77 14.39 20.60 0.59
N GLY A 78 15.21 21.03 -0.39
CA GLY A 78 16.24 22.05 -0.19
C GLY A 78 17.38 21.62 0.73
N LEU A 79 17.81 20.37 0.62
CA LEU A 79 18.90 19.82 1.41
C LEU A 79 20.21 19.79 0.60
N ASN A 80 21.33 19.49 1.26
CA ASN A 80 22.63 19.31 0.61
C ASN A 80 23.04 20.47 -0.32
N GLY A 81 22.70 21.70 0.09
CA GLY A 81 23.03 22.93 -0.65
C GLY A 81 22.12 23.24 -1.84
N CYS A 82 21.06 22.45 -2.07
CA CYS A 82 20.07 22.72 -3.10
C CYS A 82 19.13 23.86 -2.70
N THR A 83 18.77 24.70 -3.67
CA THR A 83 17.56 25.52 -3.57
C THR A 83 16.35 24.60 -3.78
N PRO A 84 15.31 24.64 -2.93
CA PRO A 84 14.11 23.83 -3.12
C PRO A 84 13.48 24.03 -4.50
N ASP A 85 13.07 22.95 -5.15
CA ASP A 85 12.28 22.93 -6.40
C ASP A 85 11.11 21.95 -6.23
N ASP A 86 9.87 22.44 -6.35
CA ASP A 86 8.65 21.64 -6.20
C ASP A 86 8.28 20.85 -7.46
N PHE A 87 8.97 21.11 -8.57
CA PHE A 87 8.71 20.53 -9.89
C PHE A 87 7.37 20.93 -10.54
N ASP A 88 6.73 22.02 -10.15
CA ASP A 88 5.50 22.47 -10.81
C ASP A 88 5.68 22.58 -12.33
N GLY A 89 4.80 21.89 -13.08
CA GLY A 89 4.84 21.81 -14.55
C GLY A 89 5.98 20.98 -15.15
N LYS A 90 6.79 20.28 -14.36
CA LYS A 90 7.94 19.47 -14.81
C LYS A 90 7.68 17.97 -14.65
N LYS A 91 8.35 17.16 -15.46
CA LYS A 91 8.28 15.69 -15.42
C LYS A 91 9.57 15.07 -14.88
N ILE A 92 9.43 14.04 -14.05
CA ILE A 92 10.50 13.14 -13.59
C ILE A 92 10.14 11.73 -14.06
N THR A 93 11.08 11.04 -14.72
CA THR A 93 10.84 9.67 -15.25
C THR A 93 11.93 8.71 -14.80
N LEU A 94 11.54 7.53 -14.30
CA LEU A 94 12.49 6.43 -14.13
C LEU A 94 12.82 5.82 -15.49
N THR A 95 14.10 5.47 -15.69
CA THR A 95 14.60 4.87 -16.96
C THR A 95 15.21 3.48 -16.77
N THR A 96 15.24 3.02 -15.54
CA THR A 96 15.67 1.68 -15.12
C THR A 96 15.01 1.34 -13.79
N ASP A 97 15.02 0.06 -13.46
CA ASP A 97 14.63 -0.40 -12.13
C ASP A 97 15.62 0.11 -11.08
N ILE A 98 15.09 0.53 -9.92
CA ILE A 98 15.85 1.14 -8.84
C ILE A 98 15.90 0.19 -7.65
N ASP A 99 17.09 -0.31 -7.34
CA ASP A 99 17.36 -1.08 -6.12
C ASP A 99 17.90 -0.12 -5.04
N LEU A 100 17.14 0.14 -3.97
CA LEU A 100 17.56 0.96 -2.83
C LEU A 100 18.30 0.14 -1.74
N ALA A 101 18.38 -1.18 -1.87
CA ALA A 101 19.05 -2.06 -0.91
C ALA A 101 20.50 -2.41 -1.31
N TYR A 102 20.92 -2.16 -2.56
CA TYR A 102 22.26 -2.52 -3.05
C TYR A 102 23.43 -1.96 -2.20
N ASN A 103 23.22 -0.83 -1.51
CA ASN A 103 24.21 -0.16 -0.67
C ASN A 103 23.85 -0.25 0.83
N GLY A 104 23.21 -1.37 1.22
CA GLY A 104 22.67 -1.58 2.55
C GLY A 104 21.30 -0.94 2.75
N GLU A 105 20.60 -1.37 3.79
CA GLU A 105 19.27 -0.86 4.14
C GLU A 105 19.37 0.56 4.72
N LYS A 106 19.41 1.57 3.84
CA LYS A 106 19.44 2.99 4.22
C LYS A 106 18.04 3.54 4.34
N ALA A 107 17.80 4.34 5.37
CA ALA A 107 16.52 5.00 5.54
C ALA A 107 16.29 6.05 4.45
N PHE A 108 15.09 5.99 3.86
CA PHE A 108 14.64 6.91 2.84
C PHE A 108 13.87 8.06 3.48
N THR A 109 14.33 9.29 3.23
CA THR A 109 13.61 10.50 3.62
C THR A 109 12.55 10.81 2.55
N PRO A 110 11.29 11.09 2.92
CA PRO A 110 10.25 11.34 1.94
C PRO A 110 10.60 12.49 0.97
N ILE A 111 10.25 12.29 -0.30
CA ILE A 111 10.31 13.34 -1.32
C ILE A 111 9.18 14.32 -1.04
N GLY A 112 9.55 15.54 -0.69
CA GLY A 112 8.60 16.57 -0.29
C GLY A 112 7.98 16.36 1.09
N ASN A 113 7.42 17.44 1.62
CA ASN A 113 6.77 17.53 2.92
C ASN A 113 5.79 18.73 2.94
N ARG A 114 5.18 19.00 4.09
CA ARG A 114 4.18 20.10 4.23
C ARG A 114 4.72 21.48 3.86
N THR A 115 6.02 21.72 4.05
CA THR A 115 6.72 22.97 3.73
C THR A 115 7.23 23.00 2.28
N HIS A 116 7.78 21.88 1.82
CA HIS A 116 8.30 21.72 0.45
C HIS A 116 7.49 20.64 -0.28
N ARG A 117 6.36 21.00 -0.86
CA ARG A 117 5.44 20.03 -1.46
C ARG A 117 5.94 19.61 -2.84
N PHE A 118 5.67 18.37 -3.23
CA PHE A 118 5.92 17.91 -4.58
C PHE A 118 4.71 18.25 -5.49
N MET A 119 4.95 19.02 -6.53
CA MET A 119 3.95 19.53 -7.49
C MET A 119 4.18 19.03 -8.92
N GLY A 120 5.26 18.27 -9.16
CA GLY A 120 5.57 17.73 -10.48
C GLY A 120 4.83 16.46 -10.87
N GLU A 121 5.19 15.93 -12.03
CA GLU A 121 4.78 14.61 -12.49
C GLU A 121 5.92 13.60 -12.30
N PHE A 122 5.73 12.60 -11.44
CA PHE A 122 6.61 11.45 -11.32
C PHE A 122 6.02 10.25 -12.07
N ASP A 123 6.71 9.79 -13.11
CA ASP A 123 6.34 8.64 -13.93
C ASP A 123 7.34 7.51 -13.73
N GLY A 124 6.89 6.39 -13.17
CA GLY A 124 7.73 5.21 -12.99
C GLY A 124 8.18 4.56 -14.30
N GLY A 125 7.64 4.97 -15.45
CA GLY A 125 8.18 4.60 -16.77
C GLY A 125 8.11 3.10 -17.10
N GLY A 126 7.32 2.32 -16.35
CA GLY A 126 7.30 0.85 -16.44
C GLY A 126 8.39 0.15 -15.63
N HIS A 127 9.13 0.90 -14.82
CA HIS A 127 10.16 0.40 -13.90
C HIS A 127 9.63 0.27 -12.47
N PHE A 128 10.40 -0.43 -11.62
CA PHE A 128 10.08 -0.59 -10.21
C PHE A 128 11.12 0.02 -9.28
N ILE A 129 10.69 0.30 -8.04
CA ILE A 129 11.56 0.58 -6.90
C ILE A 129 11.55 -0.65 -5.99
N ASP A 130 12.73 -1.07 -5.57
CA ASP A 130 12.94 -2.18 -4.65
C ASP A 130 13.72 -1.72 -3.42
N GLY A 131 13.51 -2.36 -2.27
CA GLY A 131 14.21 -2.04 -1.02
C GLY A 131 13.84 -0.66 -0.42
N LEU A 132 12.61 -0.18 -0.60
CA LEU A 132 12.20 1.10 0.00
C LEU A 132 12.09 0.97 1.54
N HIS A 133 13.03 1.56 2.27
CA HIS A 133 13.04 1.57 3.74
C HIS A 133 12.58 2.92 4.28
N LEU A 134 11.32 3.00 4.72
CA LEU A 134 10.80 4.21 5.36
C LEU A 134 10.92 4.05 6.88
N TYR A 135 11.68 4.93 7.50
CA TYR A 135 11.91 4.94 8.94
C TYR A 135 11.81 6.37 9.48
N TYR A 136 11.21 6.51 10.67
CA TYR A 136 11.14 7.77 11.38
C TYR A 136 11.29 7.56 12.89
N GLU A 137 12.23 8.28 13.50
CA GLU A 137 12.39 8.31 14.96
C GLU A 137 11.67 9.52 15.58
N TYR A 138 10.76 9.25 16.51
CA TYR A 138 10.18 10.29 17.35
C TYR A 138 11.13 10.66 18.50
N THR A 139 11.99 11.66 18.30
CA THR A 139 12.92 12.18 19.34
C THR A 139 12.28 13.20 20.30
N GLY A 140 10.95 13.19 20.44
CA GLY A 140 10.19 14.05 21.37
C GLY A 140 10.02 15.51 20.92
N ASN A 141 10.91 16.04 20.09
CA ASN A 141 10.86 17.40 19.53
C ASN A 141 10.84 17.44 17.99
N ALA A 142 10.86 16.29 17.33
CA ALA A 142 10.94 16.20 15.87
C ALA A 142 9.61 16.60 15.21
N VAL A 143 9.70 17.42 14.15
CA VAL A 143 8.55 17.96 13.41
C VAL A 143 7.87 16.81 12.65
N PRO A 144 6.54 16.66 12.78
CA PRO A 144 5.75 15.67 12.05
C PRO A 144 6.12 15.57 10.56
N SER A 145 6.38 14.36 10.06
CA SER A 145 6.42 14.11 8.62
C SER A 145 5.32 13.12 8.25
N ASP A 146 4.58 13.45 7.20
CA ASP A 146 3.75 12.51 6.48
C ASP A 146 4.70 11.57 5.71
N LEU A 147 4.45 10.26 5.78
CA LEU A 147 5.44 9.26 5.39
C LEU A 147 5.00 8.48 4.17
N GLY A 148 5.93 8.35 3.23
CA GLY A 148 5.83 7.59 1.98
C GLY A 148 7.07 7.86 1.13
N LEU A 149 7.15 7.26 -0.06
CA LEU A 149 8.13 7.70 -1.07
C LEU A 149 8.03 9.21 -1.26
N PHE A 150 6.80 9.71 -1.34
CA PHE A 150 6.45 11.12 -1.24
C PHE A 150 5.85 11.44 0.13
N GLY A 151 6.32 12.50 0.78
CA GLY A 151 5.69 12.95 2.03
C GLY A 151 4.38 13.67 1.73
N TYR A 152 4.41 14.58 0.76
CA TYR A 152 3.27 15.43 0.43
C TYR A 152 3.24 15.77 -1.07
N VAL A 153 2.24 15.23 -1.77
CA VAL A 153 1.93 15.56 -3.17
C VAL A 153 0.81 16.61 -3.19
N PHE A 154 1.00 17.70 -3.95
CA PHE A 154 0.08 18.83 -4.01
C PHE A 154 -0.04 19.33 -5.45
N HIS A 155 -1.23 19.26 -6.08
CA HIS A 155 -1.39 19.44 -7.54
C HIS A 155 -0.48 18.55 -8.40
N GLY A 156 0.22 17.58 -7.80
CA GLY A 156 1.20 16.74 -8.47
C GLY A 156 0.59 15.43 -8.97
N THR A 157 1.36 14.70 -9.77
CA THR A 157 0.98 13.39 -10.27
C THR A 157 2.06 12.37 -9.95
N VAL A 158 1.69 11.21 -9.42
CA VAL A 158 2.57 10.03 -9.31
C VAL A 158 1.90 8.89 -10.07
N ARG A 159 2.59 8.33 -11.05
CA ARG A 159 2.01 7.29 -11.90
C ARG A 159 2.95 6.20 -12.36
N ASN A 160 2.37 5.09 -12.80
CA ASN A 160 3.06 3.96 -13.43
C ASN A 160 4.20 3.41 -12.57
N LEU A 161 3.98 3.31 -11.26
CA LEU A 161 5.03 2.99 -10.29
C LEU A 161 4.73 1.70 -9.54
N LEU A 162 5.69 0.78 -9.56
CA LEU A 162 5.67 -0.43 -8.74
C LEU A 162 6.70 -0.33 -7.61
N VAL A 163 6.28 -0.60 -6.37
CA VAL A 163 7.18 -0.82 -5.23
C VAL A 163 7.16 -2.32 -4.87
N LYS A 164 8.25 -3.04 -5.17
CA LYS A 164 8.33 -4.50 -5.04
C LYS A 164 8.55 -4.95 -3.61
N SER A 165 9.62 -4.48 -2.99
CA SER A 165 9.94 -4.77 -1.60
C SER A 165 10.38 -3.52 -0.87
N GLY A 166 10.42 -3.63 0.44
CA GLY A 166 10.72 -2.55 1.34
C GLY A 166 10.34 -2.93 2.76
N SER A 167 10.72 -2.11 3.71
CA SER A 167 10.23 -2.22 5.08
C SER A 167 9.78 -0.85 5.51
N SER A 168 8.52 -0.74 5.91
CA SER A 168 8.07 0.41 6.68
C SER A 168 7.92 -0.05 8.12
N ALA A 169 8.68 0.57 9.02
CA ALA A 169 8.59 0.31 10.45
C ALA A 169 8.44 1.66 11.15
N PHE A 170 7.25 1.92 11.68
CA PHE A 170 6.97 3.19 12.34
C PHE A 170 6.43 2.98 13.74
N VAL A 171 7.17 3.48 14.72
CA VAL A 171 6.76 3.55 16.12
C VAL A 171 6.42 4.99 16.43
N CYS A 172 5.13 5.33 16.45
CA CYS A 172 4.69 6.69 16.72
C CYS A 172 3.83 6.79 17.98
N GLN A 173 4.15 7.75 18.87
CA GLN A 173 3.48 7.91 20.17
C GLN A 173 2.22 8.81 20.11
N ASN A 174 2.06 9.67 19.09
CA ASN A 174 0.89 10.55 18.93
C ASN A 174 0.13 10.37 17.58
N PRO A 175 -0.63 9.28 17.44
CA PRO A 175 -1.19 8.82 16.17
C PRO A 175 -2.13 9.79 15.40
N GLU A 176 -2.69 10.82 16.03
CA GLU A 176 -3.83 11.57 15.49
C GLU A 176 -3.48 12.63 14.41
N GLN A 177 -2.20 12.83 14.09
CA GLN A 177 -1.77 13.90 13.17
C GLN A 177 -0.98 13.43 11.95
N TRP A 178 -0.78 12.12 11.77
CA TRP A 178 0.22 11.60 10.84
C TRP A 178 -0.36 10.58 9.88
N TYR A 179 -0.10 10.79 8.59
CA TYR A 179 -0.57 9.96 7.51
C TYR A 179 0.60 9.19 6.90
N GLN A 180 0.42 7.89 6.77
CA GLN A 180 1.44 6.98 6.27
C GLN A 180 0.87 6.22 5.07
N GLY A 181 1.60 6.20 3.98
CA GLY A 181 1.33 5.36 2.81
C GLY A 181 2.63 4.97 2.14
N CYS A 182 2.68 3.84 1.43
CA CYS A 182 3.93 3.44 0.78
C CYS A 182 4.34 4.43 -0.32
N ILE A 183 3.37 4.85 -1.16
CA ILE A 183 3.61 5.82 -2.24
C ILE A 183 3.59 7.25 -1.70
N ALA A 184 2.56 7.62 -0.94
CA ALA A 184 2.44 8.98 -0.43
C ALA A 184 1.91 9.02 1.00
N GLY A 185 2.47 9.90 1.83
CA GLY A 185 1.85 10.27 3.10
C GLY A 185 0.52 11.00 2.87
N ILE A 186 0.58 12.07 2.06
CA ILE A 186 -0.59 12.86 1.65
C ILE A 186 -0.61 13.08 0.15
N SER A 187 -1.78 12.90 -0.45
CA SER A 187 -2.17 13.38 -1.78
C SER A 187 -3.24 14.46 -1.60
N ASP A 188 -2.98 15.69 -2.06
CA ASP A 188 -3.81 16.85 -1.75
C ASP A 188 -4.05 17.78 -2.93
N SER A 189 -5.17 18.51 -2.91
CA SER A 189 -5.52 19.55 -3.87
C SER A 189 -5.34 19.14 -5.33
N LEU A 190 -6.28 18.35 -5.86
CA LEU A 190 -6.28 17.92 -7.26
C LEU A 190 -5.04 17.11 -7.67
N SER A 191 -4.38 16.45 -6.70
CA SER A 191 -3.31 15.51 -6.98
C SER A 191 -3.86 14.22 -7.59
N LEU A 192 -3.00 13.51 -8.32
CA LEU A 192 -3.33 12.24 -8.95
C LEU A 192 -2.32 11.16 -8.58
N ILE A 193 -2.78 10.07 -7.97
CA ILE A 193 -2.03 8.82 -7.83
C ILE A 193 -2.68 7.80 -8.76
N ASP A 194 -1.98 7.38 -9.82
CA ASP A 194 -2.57 6.60 -10.92
C ASP A 194 -1.69 5.44 -11.34
N ASN A 195 -2.27 4.25 -11.48
CA ASN A 195 -1.53 3.08 -11.97
C ASN A 195 -0.28 2.77 -11.11
N CYS A 196 -0.48 2.74 -9.79
CA CYS A 196 0.58 2.44 -8.82
C CYS A 196 0.31 1.13 -8.07
N MET A 197 1.36 0.36 -7.84
CA MET A 197 1.27 -0.92 -7.14
C MET A 197 2.28 -1.03 -6.01
N VAL A 198 1.85 -1.62 -4.91
CA VAL A 198 2.70 -1.91 -3.75
C VAL A 198 2.59 -3.39 -3.43
N MET A 199 3.73 -4.08 -3.47
CA MET A 199 3.87 -5.51 -3.16
C MET A 199 4.67 -5.77 -1.89
N THR A 200 4.91 -4.73 -1.09
CA THR A 200 5.69 -4.86 0.13
C THR A 200 4.83 -4.96 1.38
N ARG A 201 5.39 -5.56 2.43
CA ARG A 201 4.83 -5.53 3.77
C ARG A 201 4.93 -4.12 4.35
N MET A 202 3.82 -3.62 4.88
CA MET A 202 3.77 -2.37 5.62
C MET A 202 3.56 -2.61 7.13
N SER A 203 4.23 -1.83 7.98
CA SER A 203 4.00 -1.81 9.44
C SER A 203 3.85 -0.37 9.92
N VAL A 204 2.59 0.09 9.98
CA VAL A 204 2.20 1.48 10.21
C VAL A 204 1.43 1.63 11.51
N THR A 205 1.41 2.83 12.09
CA THR A 205 0.49 3.12 13.21
C THR A 205 -0.89 3.53 12.68
N ASN A 206 -0.94 4.54 11.81
CA ASN A 206 -2.11 4.86 11.01
C ASN A 206 -1.67 4.98 9.56
N GLY A 207 -2.28 4.24 8.65
CA GLY A 207 -1.84 4.33 7.26
C GLY A 207 -2.69 3.61 6.24
N GLY A 208 -2.52 4.04 5.00
CA GLY A 208 -2.99 3.34 3.82
C GLY A 208 -1.88 2.45 3.24
N GLY A 209 -2.22 1.39 2.53
CA GLY A 209 -1.22 0.62 1.79
C GLY A 209 -0.53 1.46 0.71
N ILE A 210 -1.28 2.33 0.03
CA ILE A 210 -0.77 3.22 -1.03
C ILE A 210 -0.59 4.65 -0.53
N VAL A 211 -1.66 5.24 0.02
CA VAL A 211 -1.67 6.66 0.45
C VAL A 211 -2.20 6.80 1.87
N GLY A 212 -1.56 7.59 2.72
CA GLY A 212 -2.09 7.87 4.06
C GLY A 212 -3.40 8.67 4.00
N MET A 213 -3.37 9.86 3.43
CA MET A 213 -4.56 10.69 3.23
C MET A 213 -4.67 11.14 1.78
N ASN A 214 -5.81 10.82 1.17
CA ASN A 214 -6.28 11.43 -0.06
C ASN A 214 -7.25 12.56 0.29
N ARG A 215 -6.88 13.80 0.00
CA ARG A 215 -7.74 14.97 0.24
C ARG A 215 -7.97 15.71 -1.06
N ASN A 216 -9.23 15.90 -1.43
CA ASN A 216 -9.62 16.66 -2.63
C ASN A 216 -8.86 16.23 -3.90
N SER A 217 -8.54 14.94 -4.00
CA SER A 217 -7.60 14.36 -4.97
C SER A 217 -8.10 13.00 -5.43
N THR A 218 -7.44 12.41 -6.43
CA THR A 218 -7.83 11.12 -7.01
C THR A 218 -6.74 10.07 -6.80
N ILE A 219 -7.13 8.90 -6.29
CA ILE A 219 -6.36 7.65 -6.38
C ILE A 219 -7.11 6.73 -7.33
N ARG A 220 -6.46 6.27 -8.39
CA ARG A 220 -7.11 5.33 -9.32
C ARG A 220 -6.18 4.29 -9.89
N ASN A 221 -6.76 3.16 -10.32
CA ASN A 221 -6.01 2.07 -10.96
C ASN A 221 -4.86 1.54 -10.09
N CYS A 222 -5.00 1.58 -8.76
CA CYS A 222 -3.93 1.23 -7.84
C CYS A 222 -4.19 -0.13 -7.16
N ALA A 223 -3.12 -0.81 -6.77
CA ALA A 223 -3.23 -2.07 -6.05
C ALA A 223 -2.23 -2.19 -4.90
N TYR A 224 -2.72 -2.63 -3.74
CA TYR A 224 -1.87 -3.13 -2.66
C TYR A 224 -2.02 -4.64 -2.60
N ALA A 225 -0.96 -5.37 -2.98
CA ALA A 225 -0.99 -6.81 -3.11
C ALA A 225 0.38 -7.42 -2.78
N PRO A 226 0.74 -7.50 -1.49
CA PRO A 226 1.97 -8.13 -1.08
C PRO A 226 1.90 -9.66 -1.26
N PRO A 227 3.06 -10.35 -1.33
CA PRO A 227 3.11 -11.82 -1.33
C PRO A 227 2.27 -12.46 -0.23
N VAL A 228 1.76 -13.67 -0.46
CA VAL A 228 0.74 -14.38 0.37
C VAL A 228 1.04 -14.43 1.87
N ASP A 229 2.31 -14.41 2.26
CA ASP A 229 2.75 -14.50 3.68
C ASP A 229 3.00 -13.13 4.34
N ASN A 230 2.82 -12.03 3.59
CA ASN A 230 3.05 -10.69 4.08
C ASN A 230 1.75 -10.07 4.59
N THR A 231 1.74 -9.77 5.89
CA THR A 231 0.64 -9.08 6.54
C THR A 231 0.86 -7.57 6.56
N PHE A 232 -0.16 -6.79 6.20
CA PHE A 232 -0.23 -5.37 6.52
C PHE A 232 -0.47 -5.19 8.03
N LEU A 233 0.55 -4.76 8.76
CA LEU A 233 0.44 -4.51 10.20
C LEU A 233 0.01 -3.07 10.48
N VAL A 234 -1.03 -2.93 11.28
CA VAL A 234 -1.64 -1.65 11.62
C VAL A 234 -1.70 -1.47 13.14
N GLY A 235 -1.13 -0.38 13.64
CA GLY A 235 -1.11 -0.08 15.07
C GLY A 235 -2.43 0.49 15.61
N ARG A 236 -3.21 1.23 14.79
CA ARG A 236 -4.44 1.92 15.22
C ARG A 236 -5.57 2.06 14.21
N ASN A 237 -5.32 2.53 12.99
CA ASN A 237 -6.34 2.60 11.94
C ASN A 237 -5.68 2.31 10.59
N GLY A 238 -6.35 1.54 9.75
CA GLY A 238 -5.75 1.03 8.52
C GLY A 238 -6.73 1.00 7.35
N GLY A 239 -6.25 1.37 6.18
CA GLY A 239 -6.97 1.18 4.93
C GLY A 239 -6.10 0.48 3.89
N GLY A 240 -6.56 -0.56 3.23
CA GLY A 240 -5.72 -1.31 2.28
C GLY A 240 -5.16 -0.45 1.13
N ILE A 241 -5.92 0.52 0.64
CA ILE A 241 -5.46 1.51 -0.34
C ILE A 241 -5.14 2.84 0.33
N ALA A 242 -6.11 3.39 1.07
CA ALA A 242 -5.95 4.67 1.76
C ALA A 242 -6.50 4.64 3.18
N LEU A 243 -5.80 5.27 4.14
CA LEU A 243 -6.38 5.45 5.47
C LEU A 243 -7.57 6.40 5.40
N ARG A 244 -7.45 7.55 4.75
CA ARG A 244 -8.53 8.55 4.71
C ARG A 244 -8.74 9.07 3.30
N ASN A 245 -9.99 9.07 2.84
CA ASN A 245 -10.46 9.75 1.64
C ASN A 245 -11.36 10.91 2.08
N PHE A 246 -10.90 12.15 1.91
CA PHE A 246 -11.55 13.32 2.50
C PHE A 246 -11.87 14.41 1.47
N SER A 247 -13.15 14.70 1.34
CA SER A 247 -13.70 15.68 0.41
C SER A 247 -14.16 16.92 1.18
N GLU A 248 -13.57 18.07 0.87
CA GLU A 248 -13.86 19.34 1.52
C GLU A 248 -13.67 20.55 0.58
N ASN A 249 -14.20 21.71 0.97
CA ASN A 249 -14.05 22.99 0.27
C ASN A 249 -14.57 23.01 -1.18
N GLY A 250 -15.60 22.22 -1.47
CA GLY A 250 -16.22 22.16 -2.80
C GLY A 250 -15.42 21.33 -3.81
N TYR A 251 -14.56 20.42 -3.35
CA TYR A 251 -13.80 19.50 -4.19
C TYR A 251 -14.15 18.06 -3.86
N THR A 252 -14.17 17.20 -4.88
CA THR A 252 -14.33 15.74 -4.74
C THR A 252 -13.00 15.10 -4.33
N ALA A 253 -13.08 14.08 -3.46
CA ALA A 253 -11.98 13.17 -3.20
C ALA A 253 -12.39 11.77 -3.63
N GLU A 254 -11.61 11.15 -4.50
CA GLU A 254 -12.00 9.92 -5.17
C GLU A 254 -10.96 8.82 -5.01
N ILE A 255 -11.45 7.62 -4.69
CA ILE A 255 -10.71 6.38 -4.83
C ILE A 255 -11.51 5.49 -5.77
N SER A 256 -10.96 5.22 -6.95
CA SER A 256 -11.63 4.40 -7.95
C SER A 256 -10.74 3.30 -8.49
N ASN A 257 -11.34 2.23 -8.99
CA ASN A 257 -10.60 1.27 -9.80
C ASN A 257 -9.41 0.62 -9.04
N CYS A 258 -9.57 0.38 -7.74
CA CYS A 258 -8.48 -0.07 -6.87
C CYS A 258 -8.69 -1.48 -6.33
N TYR A 259 -7.58 -2.15 -6.02
CA TYR A 259 -7.60 -3.51 -5.49
C TYR A 259 -6.74 -3.69 -4.24
N PHE A 260 -7.32 -4.33 -3.22
CA PHE A 260 -6.58 -4.80 -2.06
C PHE A 260 -6.53 -6.32 -2.02
N TYR A 261 -5.33 -6.87 -1.89
CA TYR A 261 -5.10 -8.26 -1.51
C TYR A 261 -4.33 -8.32 -0.21
N GLY A 262 -4.71 -9.24 0.66
CA GLY A 262 -3.87 -9.69 1.74
C GLY A 262 -4.56 -9.64 3.09
N ASN A 263 -3.73 -9.70 4.12
CA ASN A 263 -4.20 -9.73 5.50
C ASN A 263 -3.87 -8.40 6.18
N MET A 264 -4.85 -7.82 6.88
CA MET A 264 -4.64 -6.67 7.76
C MET A 264 -4.70 -7.17 9.21
N LEU A 265 -3.57 -7.08 9.92
CA LEU A 265 -3.55 -7.41 11.34
C LEU A 265 -3.37 -6.14 12.16
N GLY A 266 -4.41 -5.82 12.92
CA GLY A 266 -4.41 -4.79 13.92
C GLY A 266 -3.71 -5.20 15.23
N SER A 267 -3.13 -4.22 15.94
CA SER A 267 -2.89 -4.26 17.39
C SER A 267 -4.18 -4.42 18.23
N TYR A 268 -4.09 -4.91 19.47
CA TYR A 268 -5.23 -4.95 20.40
C TYR A 268 -5.92 -3.58 20.64
N SER A 269 -5.27 -2.46 20.31
CA SER A 269 -5.81 -1.09 20.46
C SER A 269 -6.38 -0.47 19.18
N VAL A 270 -6.48 -1.22 18.07
CA VAL A 270 -6.97 -0.69 16.78
C VAL A 270 -8.44 -0.38 16.87
N GLN A 271 -8.81 0.74 16.26
CA GLN A 271 -10.20 1.16 16.24
C GLN A 271 -10.87 0.80 14.93
N ASN A 272 -10.29 1.16 13.77
CA ASN A 272 -11.01 1.02 12.50
C ASN A 272 -10.15 0.45 11.36
N GLU A 273 -10.70 -0.51 10.62
CA GLU A 273 -10.04 -1.17 9.48
C GLU A 273 -10.94 -1.26 8.25
N GLY A 274 -10.42 -0.80 7.12
CA GLY A 274 -11.09 -0.84 5.83
C GLY A 274 -10.25 -1.56 4.79
N GLY A 275 -10.80 -2.58 4.12
CA GLY A 275 -10.03 -3.29 3.08
C GLY A 275 -9.60 -2.39 1.92
N ILE A 276 -10.37 -1.34 1.59
CA ILE A 276 -9.97 -0.30 0.63
C ILE A 276 -9.66 1.01 1.36
N VAL A 277 -10.62 1.53 2.12
CA VAL A 277 -10.52 2.82 2.80
C VAL A 277 -10.92 2.70 4.26
N CYS A 278 -10.14 3.24 5.20
CA CYS A 278 -10.61 3.28 6.59
C CYS A 278 -11.73 4.32 6.74
N PHE A 279 -11.45 5.59 6.47
CA PHE A 279 -12.43 6.68 6.58
C PHE A 279 -12.74 7.31 5.22
N ASN A 280 -13.99 7.21 4.76
CA ASN A 280 -14.51 7.91 3.59
C ASN A 280 -15.42 9.07 4.04
N GLU A 281 -14.93 10.30 3.93
CA GLU A 281 -15.51 11.43 4.64
C GLU A 281 -15.74 12.65 3.74
N THR A 282 -16.93 13.22 3.87
CA THR A 282 -17.32 14.47 3.22
C THR A 282 -17.59 15.51 4.31
N SER A 283 -17.03 16.71 4.14
CA SER A 283 -17.33 17.80 5.07
C SER A 283 -18.78 18.26 4.91
N SER A 284 -19.42 18.65 6.02
CA SER A 284 -20.85 19.01 6.05
C SER A 284 -21.22 20.19 5.13
N GLU A 285 -20.25 21.01 4.73
CA GLU A 285 -20.43 22.20 3.92
C GLU A 285 -19.73 22.07 2.55
N ASN A 286 -19.64 20.86 1.99
CA ASN A 286 -18.85 20.59 0.79
C ASN A 286 -19.51 20.94 -0.55
N GLY A 287 -20.55 21.78 -0.56
CA GLY A 287 -21.13 22.31 -1.80
C GLY A 287 -21.69 21.27 -2.77
N GLY A 288 -22.06 20.08 -2.29
CA GLY A 288 -22.57 18.97 -3.09
C GLY A 288 -21.51 18.09 -3.76
N GLN A 289 -20.22 18.29 -3.44
CA GLN A 289 -19.18 17.32 -3.75
C GLN A 289 -19.08 16.27 -2.64
N SER A 290 -18.57 15.08 -2.98
CA SER A 290 -18.55 13.93 -2.10
C SER A 290 -17.19 13.25 -2.10
N ALA A 291 -16.85 12.61 -0.99
CA ALA A 291 -15.82 11.58 -0.97
C ALA A 291 -16.41 10.30 -1.58
N MET A 292 -15.78 9.80 -2.63
CA MET A 292 -16.27 8.69 -3.44
C MET A 292 -15.30 7.50 -3.38
N VAL A 293 -15.81 6.33 -3.02
CA VAL A 293 -15.12 5.05 -3.22
C VAL A 293 -15.91 4.24 -4.23
N ARG A 294 -15.34 4.00 -5.40
CA ARG A 294 -16.06 3.32 -6.48
C ARG A 294 -15.25 2.27 -7.17
N ASN A 295 -15.89 1.24 -7.72
CA ASN A 295 -15.18 0.31 -8.60
C ASN A 295 -13.96 -0.33 -7.90
N CYS A 296 -14.11 -0.78 -6.66
CA CYS A 296 -12.99 -1.32 -5.88
C CYS A 296 -13.25 -2.78 -5.49
N TYR A 297 -12.19 -3.57 -5.42
CA TYR A 297 -12.25 -4.97 -5.01
C TYR A 297 -11.30 -5.25 -3.85
N SER A 298 -11.80 -5.92 -2.81
CA SER A 298 -11.02 -6.30 -1.63
C SER A 298 -11.05 -7.81 -1.44
N GLU A 299 -9.89 -8.43 -1.45
CA GLU A 299 -9.69 -9.85 -1.21
C GLU A 299 -8.88 -10.05 0.07
N LEU A 300 -9.60 -10.35 1.15
CA LEU A 300 -9.01 -10.51 2.47
C LEU A 300 -8.53 -11.94 2.68
N THR A 301 -7.23 -12.13 2.88
CA THR A 301 -6.65 -13.46 3.13
C THR A 301 -6.66 -13.85 4.61
N GLY A 302 -7.08 -12.93 5.49
CA GLY A 302 -7.27 -13.14 6.91
C GLY A 302 -8.39 -12.28 7.49
N GLU A 303 -8.69 -12.49 8.77
CA GLU A 303 -9.67 -11.71 9.52
C GLU A 303 -9.23 -10.25 9.67
N LEU A 304 -10.19 -9.32 9.59
CA LEU A 304 -9.96 -7.95 10.06
C LEU A 304 -10.03 -7.94 11.59
N PHE A 305 -9.06 -7.31 12.25
CA PHE A 305 -8.95 -7.27 13.72
C PHE A 305 -9.03 -5.81 14.21
N GLY A 306 -10.24 -5.30 14.41
CA GLY A 306 -10.48 -3.98 15.00
C GLY A 306 -11.61 -3.97 16.04
N ASN A 307 -11.58 -3.02 16.98
CA ASN A 307 -12.56 -2.95 18.08
C ASN A 307 -13.76 -2.03 17.82
N TYR A 308 -13.75 -1.22 16.75
CA TYR A 308 -14.85 -0.31 16.39
C TYR A 308 -15.35 -0.61 14.97
N ASP A 309 -15.13 0.28 14.01
CA ASP A 309 -15.68 0.13 12.66
C ASP A 309 -14.75 -0.73 11.81
N ASN A 310 -15.24 -1.86 11.30
CA ASN A 310 -14.50 -2.67 10.34
C ASN A 310 -15.38 -2.99 9.13
N GLY A 311 -14.84 -2.75 7.94
CA GLY A 311 -15.53 -3.03 6.68
C GLY A 311 -14.58 -3.54 5.62
N CYS A 312 -15.01 -4.55 4.87
CA CYS A 312 -14.16 -5.15 3.85
C CYS A 312 -13.86 -4.19 2.69
N ILE A 313 -14.67 -3.15 2.50
CA ILE A 313 -14.39 -2.02 1.60
C ILE A 313 -14.06 -0.77 2.42
N VAL A 314 -15.02 -0.29 3.21
CA VAL A 314 -14.92 0.98 3.95
C VAL A 314 -15.18 0.75 5.42
N ALA A 315 -14.29 1.18 6.31
CA ALA A 315 -14.55 1.08 7.75
C ALA A 315 -15.68 2.04 8.16
N HIS A 316 -15.52 3.32 7.83
CA HIS A 316 -16.46 4.38 8.16
C HIS A 316 -16.79 5.23 6.93
N ASN A 317 -18.05 5.23 6.51
CA ASN A 317 -18.57 6.08 5.45
C ASN A 317 -19.44 7.18 6.05
N SER A 318 -19.02 8.44 5.93
CA SER A 318 -19.73 9.58 6.54
C SER A 318 -20.96 10.00 5.75
N GLU A 319 -21.83 10.79 6.38
CA GLU A 319 -22.89 11.52 5.69
C GLU A 319 -22.31 12.34 4.52
N GLY A 320 -23.01 12.34 3.38
CA GLY A 320 -22.60 12.99 2.15
C GLY A 320 -21.55 12.25 1.32
N SER A 321 -20.98 11.15 1.83
CA SER A 321 -20.01 10.31 1.11
C SER A 321 -20.69 9.17 0.37
N VAL A 322 -20.06 8.69 -0.71
CA VAL A 322 -20.63 7.69 -1.62
C VAL A 322 -19.72 6.48 -1.73
N VAL A 323 -20.28 5.28 -1.62
CA VAL A 323 -19.61 4.01 -1.93
C VAL A 323 -20.41 3.25 -2.98
N GLU A 324 -19.83 3.00 -4.15
CA GLU A 324 -20.56 2.35 -5.24
C GLU A 324 -19.76 1.33 -6.04
N TYR A 325 -20.43 0.27 -6.53
CA TYR A 325 -19.78 -0.75 -7.37
C TYR A 325 -18.53 -1.38 -6.73
N CYS A 326 -18.59 -1.65 -5.42
CA CYS A 326 -17.49 -2.24 -4.67
C CYS A 326 -17.75 -3.69 -4.27
N TYR A 327 -16.69 -4.50 -4.29
CA TYR A 327 -16.76 -5.96 -4.20
C TYR A 327 -15.83 -6.48 -3.10
N ALA A 328 -16.28 -7.44 -2.28
CA ALA A 328 -15.43 -8.04 -1.25
C ALA A 328 -15.54 -9.57 -1.18
N ASP A 329 -14.39 -10.26 -1.09
CA ASP A 329 -14.30 -11.67 -0.72
C ASP A 329 -14.22 -11.81 0.81
N LEU A 330 -15.16 -12.56 1.39
CA LEU A 330 -15.28 -12.79 2.83
C LEU A 330 -14.85 -14.20 3.29
N THR A 331 -14.27 -15.03 2.43
CA THR A 331 -13.94 -16.44 2.74
C THR A 331 -13.14 -16.65 4.02
N LYS A 332 -12.32 -15.67 4.40
CA LYS A 332 -11.42 -15.74 5.55
C LYS A 332 -11.89 -14.97 6.77
N GLN A 333 -13.06 -14.32 6.72
CA GLN A 333 -13.64 -13.63 7.87
C GLN A 333 -14.30 -14.64 8.81
N TYR A 334 -13.64 -15.03 9.91
CA TYR A 334 -14.31 -15.76 10.99
C TYR A 334 -15.13 -14.78 11.87
N ASN A 335 -16.25 -15.27 12.39
CA ASN A 335 -17.11 -14.60 13.38
C ASN A 335 -17.98 -13.42 12.90
N GLY A 336 -18.01 -13.10 11.60
CA GLY A 336 -19.00 -12.16 11.04
C GLY A 336 -18.81 -10.69 11.46
N TRP A 337 -17.60 -10.31 11.91
CA TRP A 337 -17.22 -8.94 12.16
C TRP A 337 -16.70 -8.32 10.86
N GLY A 338 -17.55 -7.59 10.14
CA GLY A 338 -17.16 -6.87 8.93
C GLY A 338 -17.99 -7.26 7.72
N GLY A 339 -19.08 -6.52 7.49
CA GLY A 339 -19.72 -6.51 6.18
C GLY A 339 -18.86 -5.77 5.16
N LEU A 340 -19.47 -5.31 4.08
CA LEU A 340 -18.81 -4.42 3.11
C LEU A 340 -18.37 -3.10 3.76
N LEU A 341 -19.20 -2.60 4.68
CA LEU A 341 -18.96 -1.38 5.44
C LEU A 341 -19.06 -1.66 6.94
N GLY A 342 -18.30 -0.91 7.75
CA GLY A 342 -18.44 -0.90 9.21
C GLY A 342 -19.58 0.01 9.64
N THR A 343 -19.30 1.30 9.83
CA THR A 343 -20.33 2.34 9.98
C THR A 343 -20.62 2.97 8.63
N ASP A 344 -21.91 3.03 8.27
CA ASP A 344 -22.38 3.68 7.04
C ASP A 344 -23.46 4.72 7.36
N LEU A 345 -23.11 5.99 7.15
CA LEU A 345 -23.98 7.15 7.27
C LEU A 345 -24.18 7.85 5.92
N GLY A 346 -23.53 7.37 4.87
CA GLY A 346 -23.58 7.92 3.52
C GLY A 346 -24.46 7.10 2.59
N ASP A 347 -24.21 7.26 1.29
CA ASP A 347 -24.93 6.54 0.25
C ASP A 347 -24.12 5.34 -0.24
N THR A 348 -24.71 4.14 -0.14
CA THR A 348 -24.11 2.91 -0.66
C THR A 348 -24.97 2.31 -1.77
N HIS A 349 -24.36 2.06 -2.93
CA HIS A 349 -25.06 1.55 -4.11
C HIS A 349 -24.29 0.41 -4.77
N ASN A 350 -24.98 -0.65 -5.19
CA ASN A 350 -24.37 -1.66 -6.08
C ASN A 350 -23.09 -2.32 -5.53
N CYS A 351 -22.95 -2.38 -4.20
CA CYS A 351 -21.84 -3.03 -3.52
C CYS A 351 -22.25 -4.43 -3.07
N ILE A 352 -21.34 -5.40 -3.17
CA ILE A 352 -21.64 -6.79 -2.86
C ILE A 352 -20.45 -7.52 -2.26
N SER A 353 -20.73 -8.31 -1.23
CA SER A 353 -19.79 -9.26 -0.66
C SER A 353 -20.18 -10.67 -1.05
N PHE A 354 -19.19 -11.54 -1.14
CA PHE A 354 -19.38 -12.92 -1.58
C PHE A 354 -18.39 -13.85 -0.88
N ILE A 355 -18.68 -15.15 -0.96
CA ILE A 355 -17.80 -16.22 -0.51
C ILE A 355 -17.66 -17.16 -1.72
N PRO A 356 -16.52 -17.24 -2.42
CA PRO A 356 -16.33 -18.18 -3.53
C PRO A 356 -16.58 -19.64 -3.09
N ASP A 357 -17.31 -20.42 -3.90
CA ASP A 357 -17.50 -21.84 -3.61
C ASP A 357 -16.27 -22.66 -4.01
N ASN A 358 -15.71 -23.38 -3.05
CA ASN A 358 -14.82 -24.52 -3.25
C ASN A 358 -13.36 -24.25 -3.61
N GLY A 359 -12.66 -23.39 -2.87
CA GLY A 359 -11.21 -23.54 -2.62
C GLY A 359 -10.27 -23.39 -3.82
N ASP A 360 -10.79 -23.09 -5.01
CA ASP A 360 -10.07 -22.61 -6.20
C ASP A 360 -10.12 -21.07 -6.32
N GLY A 361 -10.82 -20.40 -5.39
CA GLY A 361 -10.88 -18.94 -5.27
C GLY A 361 -11.89 -18.28 -6.22
N LEU A 362 -12.57 -19.04 -7.08
CA LEU A 362 -13.50 -18.48 -8.06
C LEU A 362 -14.92 -18.31 -7.48
N LEU A 363 -15.55 -17.20 -7.86
CA LEU A 363 -16.96 -16.95 -7.63
C LEU A 363 -17.81 -18.00 -8.35
N SER A 364 -18.76 -18.56 -7.62
CA SER A 364 -19.52 -19.74 -8.01
C SER A 364 -20.97 -19.49 -8.40
N GLU A 365 -21.51 -18.32 -8.05
CA GLU A 365 -22.85 -17.89 -8.41
C GLU A 365 -22.82 -16.46 -8.96
N SER A 366 -23.65 -16.20 -9.98
CA SER A 366 -23.84 -14.85 -10.51
C SER A 366 -24.32 -13.94 -9.39
N VAL A 367 -23.62 -12.84 -9.21
CA VAL A 367 -23.97 -11.85 -8.21
C VAL A 367 -25.14 -11.01 -8.75
N SER A 368 -25.98 -10.42 -7.90
CA SER A 368 -27.06 -9.51 -8.34
C SER A 368 -26.71 -8.09 -7.93
N ILE A 369 -26.77 -7.15 -8.88
CA ILE A 369 -26.60 -5.72 -8.63
C ILE A 369 -27.88 -5.02 -9.09
N GLY A 370 -28.67 -4.52 -8.15
CA GLY A 370 -29.97 -3.94 -8.47
C GLY A 370 -30.88 -4.95 -9.18
N THR A 371 -31.28 -4.65 -10.41
CA THR A 371 -32.15 -5.51 -11.24
C THR A 371 -31.40 -6.34 -12.29
N ASP A 372 -30.08 -6.19 -12.39
CA ASP A 372 -29.28 -6.79 -13.46
C ASP A 372 -28.60 -8.08 -12.97
N GLU A 373 -28.67 -9.14 -13.78
CA GLU A 373 -27.87 -10.37 -13.58
C GLU A 373 -26.44 -10.14 -14.05
N THR A 374 -25.47 -10.46 -13.20
CA THR A 374 -24.09 -9.99 -13.36
C THR A 374 -23.14 -11.05 -13.94
N THR A 375 -23.62 -11.99 -14.75
CA THR A 375 -22.75 -13.06 -15.33
C THR A 375 -21.49 -12.50 -16.01
N SER A 376 -21.56 -11.32 -16.62
CA SER A 376 -20.39 -10.59 -17.14
C SER A 376 -19.44 -10.09 -16.06
N LEU A 377 -19.93 -9.52 -14.95
CA LEU A 377 -19.13 -9.12 -13.79
C LEU A 377 -18.50 -10.34 -13.10
N LEU A 378 -19.23 -11.45 -13.03
CA LEU A 378 -18.73 -12.72 -12.49
C LEU A 378 -17.53 -13.21 -13.29
N GLU A 379 -17.63 -13.23 -14.62
CA GLU A 379 -16.53 -13.57 -15.54
C GLU A 379 -15.34 -12.62 -15.38
N VAL A 380 -15.63 -11.33 -15.21
CA VAL A 380 -14.66 -10.24 -15.04
C VAL A 380 -13.91 -10.36 -13.70
N LEU A 381 -14.61 -10.56 -12.58
CA LEU A 381 -14.03 -10.81 -11.25
C LEU A 381 -13.23 -12.13 -11.22
N ASN A 382 -13.76 -13.20 -11.82
CA ASN A 382 -13.06 -14.49 -11.92
C ASN A 382 -11.82 -14.43 -12.81
N TYR A 383 -11.87 -13.68 -13.92
CA TYR A 383 -10.69 -13.43 -14.76
C TYR A 383 -9.59 -12.71 -13.96
N TRP A 384 -9.99 -11.73 -13.16
CA TRP A 384 -9.09 -10.97 -12.31
C TRP A 384 -8.43 -11.86 -11.23
N ILE A 385 -9.21 -12.70 -10.55
CA ILE A 385 -8.71 -13.73 -9.60
C ILE A 385 -7.73 -14.69 -10.29
N SER A 386 -8.00 -15.11 -11.53
CA SER A 386 -7.14 -16.07 -12.26
C SER A 386 -5.78 -15.51 -12.72
N LEU A 387 -5.65 -14.18 -12.84
CA LEU A 387 -4.39 -13.53 -13.24
C LEU A 387 -3.43 -13.29 -12.08
N TYR A 388 -3.94 -13.37 -10.83
CA TYR A 388 -3.14 -13.33 -9.61
C TYR A 388 -2.04 -14.41 -9.60
N GLU A 389 -2.33 -15.61 -10.12
CA GLU A 389 -1.39 -16.74 -10.12
C GLU A 389 -0.13 -16.50 -10.97
N ILE A 390 -0.12 -15.48 -11.84
CA ILE A 390 0.98 -15.18 -12.76
C ILE A 390 1.56 -13.77 -12.60
N GLY A 391 1.13 -12.99 -11.59
CA GLY A 391 1.72 -11.68 -11.28
C GLY A 391 1.46 -10.59 -12.34
N VAL A 392 0.44 -10.75 -13.19
CA VAL A 392 0.04 -9.76 -14.20
C VAL A 392 -1.27 -9.12 -13.79
N PHE A 393 -1.27 -7.81 -13.50
CA PHE A 393 -2.49 -7.10 -13.14
C PHE A 393 -2.95 -6.19 -14.27
N ASN A 394 -4.24 -6.29 -14.57
CA ASN A 394 -4.90 -5.55 -15.64
C ASN A 394 -5.48 -4.23 -15.11
N SER A 395 -5.35 -3.17 -15.92
CA SER A 395 -5.94 -1.86 -15.64
C SER A 395 -7.45 -1.82 -15.91
N TRP A 396 -8.15 -0.86 -15.32
CA TRP A 396 -9.56 -0.61 -15.63
C TRP A 396 -9.70 0.12 -16.96
N CYS A 397 -10.67 -0.27 -17.78
CA CYS A 397 -11.09 0.51 -18.95
C CYS A 397 -12.44 1.18 -18.70
N GLU A 398 -12.58 2.41 -19.18
CA GLU A 398 -13.86 3.12 -19.20
C GLU A 398 -14.86 2.40 -20.12
N GLY A 399 -15.92 1.84 -19.54
CA GLY A 399 -17.10 1.33 -20.24
C GLY A 399 -18.36 2.05 -19.70
N GLU A 400 -19.39 2.19 -20.54
CA GLU A 400 -20.53 3.09 -20.26
C GLU A 400 -21.56 2.60 -19.23
N THR A 401 -21.55 1.33 -18.80
CA THR A 401 -22.65 0.79 -17.95
C THR A 401 -22.25 -0.21 -16.86
N LEU A 402 -21.13 -0.91 -17.00
CA LEU A 402 -20.52 -1.73 -15.94
C LEU A 402 -19.00 -1.61 -16.12
N PRO A 403 -18.22 -1.58 -15.04
CA PRO A 403 -16.78 -1.56 -15.20
C PRO A 403 -16.27 -2.81 -15.92
N VAL A 404 -15.36 -2.61 -16.88
CA VAL A 404 -14.74 -3.68 -17.65
C VAL A 404 -13.23 -3.66 -17.37
N PHE A 405 -12.69 -4.77 -16.85
CA PHE A 405 -11.24 -4.94 -16.74
C PHE A 405 -10.63 -5.02 -18.15
N CYS A 406 -9.59 -4.23 -18.42
CA CYS A 406 -8.90 -4.22 -19.69
C CYS A 406 -7.61 -5.02 -19.63
N ASN A 407 -7.42 -5.89 -20.61
CA ASN A 407 -6.27 -6.78 -20.73
C ASN A 407 -4.97 -6.06 -21.16
N GLN A 408 -4.63 -4.93 -20.52
CA GLN A 408 -3.32 -4.31 -20.67
C GLN A 408 -2.41 -4.86 -19.58
N SER A 409 -1.72 -5.95 -19.91
CA SER A 409 -0.60 -6.47 -19.15
C SER A 409 0.41 -5.33 -18.90
N ILE A 410 0.72 -5.07 -17.64
CA ILE A 410 2.04 -4.49 -17.30
C ILE A 410 3.05 -5.55 -17.76
N GLY A 411 3.66 -5.32 -18.91
CA GLY A 411 4.75 -6.17 -19.39
C GLY A 411 5.94 -6.01 -18.44
N ILE A 412 5.98 -6.79 -17.37
CA ILE A 412 7.25 -7.22 -16.80
C ILE A 412 7.97 -7.93 -17.94
N ASN A 413 9.01 -7.30 -18.50
CA ASN A 413 9.89 -7.95 -19.45
C ASN A 413 10.50 -9.17 -18.74
N GLU A 414 9.94 -10.36 -18.93
CA GLU A 414 10.46 -11.65 -18.45
C GLU A 414 11.80 -12.04 -19.11
N THR A 415 12.51 -11.10 -19.72
CA THR A 415 13.84 -11.36 -20.30
C THR A 415 14.94 -10.89 -19.36
N GLN A 416 15.00 -11.47 -18.17
CA GLN A 416 16.26 -11.61 -17.42
C GLN A 416 16.32 -13.05 -16.89
N PRO A 417 17.33 -13.85 -17.28
CA PRO A 417 17.45 -15.21 -16.77
C PRO A 417 17.67 -15.18 -15.26
N GLU A 418 17.03 -16.12 -14.54
CA GLU A 418 17.28 -16.34 -13.11
C GLU A 418 18.80 -16.39 -12.83
N PRO A 419 19.29 -15.73 -11.77
CA PRO A 419 20.67 -15.92 -11.35
C PRO A 419 20.88 -17.39 -10.96
N ASP A 420 21.84 -18.04 -11.63
CA ASP A 420 22.28 -19.40 -11.37
C ASP A 420 22.86 -19.49 -9.94
N TYR A 421 21.99 -19.82 -8.97
CA TYR A 421 22.42 -20.25 -7.66
C TYR A 421 22.97 -21.67 -7.77
N GLY A 422 24.25 -21.77 -8.16
CA GLY A 422 24.97 -23.03 -8.22
C GLY A 422 24.81 -23.87 -6.93
N PRO A 423 24.88 -25.20 -7.02
CA PRO A 423 24.44 -26.09 -5.95
C PRO A 423 25.23 -25.89 -4.65
N VAL A 424 24.52 -25.48 -3.60
CA VAL A 424 25.03 -25.39 -2.23
C VAL A 424 25.39 -26.79 -1.74
N HIS A 425 26.69 -27.13 -1.80
CA HIS A 425 27.23 -28.32 -1.15
C HIS A 425 26.96 -28.27 0.36
N ARG A 426 26.01 -29.10 0.83
CA ARG A 426 25.83 -29.40 2.25
C ARG A 426 27.05 -30.19 2.75
N GLY A 427 28.10 -29.48 3.17
CA GLY A 427 29.24 -30.03 3.89
C GLY A 427 28.82 -30.50 5.27
N ARG A 428 28.64 -31.82 5.42
CA ARG A 428 28.46 -32.50 6.70
C ARG A 428 29.78 -32.41 7.48
N ARG A 429 29.87 -31.51 8.48
CA ARG A 429 30.98 -31.51 9.43
C ARG A 429 30.78 -32.68 10.39
N GLU A 430 31.64 -33.69 10.28
CA GLU A 430 31.80 -34.71 11.30
C GLU A 430 32.56 -34.12 12.49
N CYS A 431 31.97 -34.20 13.68
CA CYS A 431 32.62 -33.85 14.93
C CYS A 431 33.67 -34.92 15.27
N GLY A 432 34.94 -34.53 15.28
CA GLY A 432 36.00 -35.31 15.90
C GLY A 432 35.90 -35.23 17.42
N GLN A 433 35.74 -36.38 18.08
CA GLN A 433 36.19 -36.60 19.45
C GLN A 433 37.35 -37.59 19.40
N GLY A 434 38.51 -37.16 19.88
CA GLY A 434 39.64 -38.04 20.16
C GLY A 434 39.48 -38.72 21.52
N GLY A 435 40.01 -39.94 21.63
CA GLY A 435 40.21 -40.68 22.88
C GLY A 435 40.90 -42.01 22.58
N GLY A 436 42.02 -42.27 23.25
CA GLY A 436 42.92 -43.45 23.10
C GLY A 436 42.22 -44.80 23.27
N VAL A 437 42.84 -45.92 22.92
CA VAL A 437 44.22 -46.38 23.15
C VAL A 437 44.70 -47.21 21.97
#